data_AF-A0A7J8NGR1-F1
#
_entry.id   AF-A0A7J8NGR1-F1
#
_cell.length_a   1.000
_cell.length_b   1.000
_cell.length_c   1.000
_cell.angle_alpha   90.00
_cell.angle_beta   90.00
_cell.angle_gamma   90.00
#
_symmetry.space_group_name_H-M   'P 1'
#
loop_
_entity.id
_entity.type
_entity.pdbx_description
1 polymer ?
#
loop_
_entity_poly.entity_id
_entity_poly.type
_entity_poly.pdbx_seq_one_letter_code
_entity_poly.pdbx_strand_id
1 'polypeptide(L)'
;MDLGSSPESKWEEKCYRAKLNKEIRIEEQNLTSDASTDYERKRRKETDIKTMPKNKGKGGKNRKRGKNEADGEKHVFVFKEDGQEYAQVLRMLGNCRCETMCVDGTKRLCHIRGKMQKKVWIAAGDIILVGLRDYQDDKADVILKYRPYEARQLKAYGELPENTRLNKGIVDEEDEGGLYDYVEFK
;
A
#
# COMPACT_ATOMS: atom_id res chain seq x y z
N MET A 1 -3.99 -44.24 -80.17
CA MET A 1 -4.46 -45.15 -79.11
C MET A 1 -3.38 -45.14 -78.03
N ASP A 2 -3.84 -44.88 -76.82
CA ASP A 2 -3.23 -45.13 -75.51
C ASP A 2 -1.94 -44.41 -75.09
N LEU A 3 -2.16 -43.47 -74.16
CA LEU A 3 -1.20 -42.93 -73.21
C LEU A 3 -0.77 -44.05 -72.24
N GLY A 4 0.49 -44.46 -72.29
CA GLY A 4 1.11 -45.36 -71.31
C GLY A 4 2.16 -44.62 -70.48
N SER A 5 1.82 -44.24 -69.24
CA SER A 5 2.77 -43.66 -68.27
C SER A 5 3.90 -44.64 -67.93
N SER A 6 5.14 -44.17 -67.96
CA SER A 6 6.34 -44.95 -67.57
C SER A 6 6.24 -45.45 -66.11
N PRO A 7 6.52 -46.73 -65.82
CA PRO A 7 6.40 -47.34 -64.48
C PRO A 7 7.35 -46.78 -63.40
N GLU A 8 8.36 -45.99 -63.78
CA GLU A 8 9.39 -45.49 -62.86
C GLU A 8 8.89 -44.39 -61.91
N SER A 9 7.82 -43.69 -62.25
CA SER A 9 7.28 -42.59 -61.44
C SER A 9 6.48 -43.04 -60.20
N LYS A 10 5.79 -44.19 -60.25
CA LYS A 10 4.93 -44.64 -59.14
C LYS A 10 5.71 -45.30 -58.00
N TRP A 11 6.87 -45.89 -58.28
CA TRP A 11 7.74 -46.47 -57.25
C TRP A 11 8.54 -45.41 -56.51
N GLU A 12 9.04 -44.41 -57.23
CA GLU A 12 9.71 -43.26 -56.64
C GLU A 12 8.76 -42.43 -55.76
N GLU A 13 7.51 -42.24 -56.19
CA GLU A 13 6.50 -41.52 -55.40
C GLU A 13 6.07 -42.30 -54.14
N LYS A 14 6.00 -43.64 -54.22
CA LYS A 14 5.77 -44.51 -53.04
C LYS A 14 6.94 -44.50 -52.07
N CYS A 15 8.18 -44.55 -52.58
CA CYS A 15 9.39 -44.45 -51.76
C CYS A 15 9.53 -43.06 -51.12
N TYR A 16 9.18 -41.99 -51.85
CA TYR A 16 9.20 -40.62 -51.34
C TYR A 16 8.13 -40.42 -50.27
N ARG A 17 6.88 -40.87 -50.49
CA ARG A 17 5.83 -40.86 -49.46
C ARG A 17 6.18 -41.72 -48.25
N ALA A 18 6.86 -42.84 -48.43
CA ALA A 18 7.31 -43.68 -47.31
C ALA A 18 8.43 -43.01 -46.51
N LYS A 19 9.36 -42.30 -47.17
CA LYS A 19 10.37 -41.47 -46.50
C LYS A 19 9.73 -40.31 -45.74
N LEU A 20 8.82 -39.56 -46.38
CA LEU A 20 8.09 -38.45 -45.77
C LEU A 20 7.24 -38.91 -44.58
N ASN A 21 6.54 -40.03 -44.68
CA ASN A 21 5.76 -40.57 -43.57
C ASN A 21 6.64 -41.08 -42.42
N LYS A 22 7.89 -41.50 -42.71
CA LYS A 22 8.87 -41.88 -41.69
C LYS A 22 9.48 -40.65 -41.02
N GLU A 23 9.76 -39.59 -41.78
CA GLU A 23 10.21 -38.29 -41.26
C GLU A 23 9.14 -37.61 -40.42
N ILE A 24 7.88 -37.56 -40.87
CA ILE A 24 6.73 -37.04 -40.10
C ILE A 24 6.58 -37.82 -38.78
N ARG A 25 6.71 -39.15 -38.80
CA ARG A 25 6.65 -39.97 -37.56
C ARG A 25 7.78 -39.67 -36.57
N ILE A 26 8.98 -39.40 -37.08
CA ILE A 26 10.13 -39.05 -36.25
C ILE A 26 9.95 -37.64 -35.66
N GLU A 27 9.39 -36.71 -36.44
CA GLU A 27 9.12 -35.34 -36.02
C GLU A 27 7.98 -35.26 -34.98
N GLU A 28 6.92 -36.06 -35.14
CA GLU A 28 5.85 -36.24 -34.14
C GLU A 28 6.37 -36.80 -32.80
N GLN A 29 7.36 -37.72 -32.85
CA GLN A 29 8.01 -38.25 -31.65
C GLN A 29 8.90 -37.21 -30.96
N ASN A 30 9.58 -36.35 -31.72
CA ASN A 30 10.42 -35.28 -31.14
C ASN A 30 9.56 -34.18 -30.49
N LEU A 31 8.46 -33.75 -31.14
CA LEU A 31 7.57 -32.70 -30.63
C LEU A 31 6.88 -33.11 -29.30
N THR A 32 6.57 -34.38 -29.13
CA THR A 32 5.96 -34.92 -27.89
C THR A 32 6.97 -35.04 -26.74
N SER A 33 8.26 -35.21 -27.04
CA SER A 33 9.33 -35.24 -26.04
C SER A 33 9.67 -33.85 -25.49
N ASP A 34 9.62 -32.82 -26.33
CA ASP A 34 9.88 -31.42 -25.93
C ASP A 34 8.75 -30.85 -25.06
N ALA A 35 7.49 -31.20 -25.34
CA ALA A 35 6.34 -30.78 -24.54
C ALA A 35 6.36 -31.34 -23.10
N SER A 36 6.94 -32.53 -22.89
CA SER A 36 7.09 -33.16 -21.58
C SER A 36 8.18 -32.48 -20.73
N THR A 37 9.32 -32.15 -21.34
CA THR A 37 10.41 -31.47 -20.64
C THR A 37 10.04 -30.05 -20.18
N ASP A 38 9.20 -29.34 -20.93
CA ASP A 38 8.76 -28.00 -20.58
C ASP A 38 7.69 -28.02 -19.45
N TYR A 39 6.87 -29.06 -19.38
CA TYR A 39 5.91 -29.29 -18.30
C TYR A 39 6.61 -29.57 -16.95
N GLU A 40 7.67 -30.39 -16.96
CA GLU A 40 8.49 -30.61 -15.76
C GLU A 40 9.27 -29.35 -15.35
N ARG A 41 9.74 -28.54 -16.32
CA ARG A 41 10.44 -27.27 -16.05
C ARG A 41 9.51 -26.22 -15.45
N LYS A 42 8.26 -26.13 -15.90
CA LYS A 42 7.20 -25.28 -15.32
C LYS A 42 6.84 -25.73 -13.90
N ARG A 43 6.67 -27.03 -13.68
CA ARG A 43 6.38 -27.59 -12.35
C ARG A 43 7.51 -27.33 -11.36
N ARG A 44 8.78 -27.42 -11.78
CA ARG A 44 9.94 -27.13 -10.94
C ARG A 44 10.03 -25.66 -10.54
N LYS A 45 9.72 -24.74 -11.46
CA LYS A 45 9.59 -23.29 -11.16
C LYS A 45 8.45 -23.00 -10.18
N GLU A 46 7.31 -23.67 -10.33
CA GLU A 46 6.14 -23.48 -9.46
C GLU A 46 6.34 -24.07 -8.04
N THR A 47 7.09 -25.17 -7.92
CA THR A 47 7.48 -25.72 -6.62
C THR A 47 8.58 -24.92 -5.92
N ASP A 48 9.51 -24.30 -6.66
CA ASP A 48 10.56 -23.43 -6.08
C ASP A 48 10.03 -22.09 -5.58
N ILE A 49 8.94 -21.56 -6.16
CA ILE A 49 8.27 -20.34 -5.63
C ILE A 49 7.63 -20.60 -4.26
N LYS A 50 7.25 -21.84 -3.95
CA LYS A 50 6.58 -22.20 -2.69
C LYS A 50 7.53 -22.33 -1.49
N THR A 51 8.85 -22.22 -1.70
CA THR A 51 9.87 -22.26 -0.64
C THR A 51 10.82 -21.07 -0.67
N MET A 52 10.31 -19.87 -0.96
CA MET A 52 11.03 -18.67 -0.54
C MET A 52 11.02 -18.59 1.00
N PRO A 53 12.18 -18.57 1.69
CA PRO A 53 12.21 -18.22 3.09
C PRO A 53 11.68 -16.79 3.20
N LYS A 54 10.47 -16.63 3.72
CA LYS A 54 9.87 -15.32 4.01
C LYS A 54 10.94 -14.46 4.64
N ASN A 55 11.22 -13.34 3.98
CA ASN A 55 12.19 -12.33 4.34
C ASN A 55 12.36 -12.31 5.87
N LYS A 56 13.49 -12.84 6.38
CA LYS A 56 13.96 -12.55 7.74
C LYS A 56 14.40 -11.09 7.70
N GLY A 57 13.43 -10.18 7.56
CA GLY A 57 13.65 -8.76 7.58
C GLY A 57 14.38 -8.41 8.86
N LYS A 58 15.40 -7.55 8.76
CA LYS A 58 16.19 -6.94 9.85
C LYS A 58 15.78 -7.40 11.25
N GLY A 59 16.17 -8.63 11.59
CA GLY A 59 15.80 -9.32 12.81
C GLY A 59 16.76 -8.97 13.95
N GLY A 60 16.87 -7.68 14.28
CA GLY A 60 17.60 -7.26 15.47
C GLY A 60 16.85 -7.67 16.74
N LYS A 61 17.56 -7.87 17.85
CA LYS A 61 17.01 -8.19 19.19
C LYS A 61 15.91 -7.21 19.65
N ASN A 62 15.78 -6.04 18.99
CA ASN A 62 14.75 -5.05 19.23
C ASN A 62 13.40 -5.34 18.55
N ARG A 63 13.36 -6.17 17.50
CA ARG A 63 12.10 -6.51 16.80
C ARG A 63 11.21 -7.44 17.64
N LYS A 64 11.79 -8.24 18.54
CA LYS A 64 11.06 -9.20 19.40
C LYS A 64 10.38 -8.54 20.62
N ARG A 65 10.55 -7.23 20.83
CA ARG A 65 9.97 -6.47 21.96
C ARG A 65 8.75 -5.62 21.59
N GLY A 66 8.40 -5.52 20.30
CA GLY A 66 7.26 -4.71 19.86
C GLY A 66 5.95 -5.50 19.92
N LYS A 67 4.99 -5.05 20.73
CA LYS A 67 3.59 -5.46 20.62
C LYS A 67 3.08 -4.86 19.31
N ASN A 68 2.98 -5.68 18.26
CA ASN A 68 2.46 -5.24 16.97
C ASN A 68 0.95 -5.10 17.08
N GLU A 69 0.49 -3.98 17.65
CA GLU A 69 -0.90 -3.54 17.50
C GLU A 69 -1.03 -3.08 16.05
N ALA A 70 -1.51 -3.99 15.20
CA ALA A 70 -1.77 -3.70 13.81
C ALA A 70 -2.73 -2.52 13.72
N ASP A 71 -2.32 -1.50 12.97
CA ASP A 71 -3.01 -0.23 12.72
C ASP A 71 -4.32 -0.38 11.91
N GLY A 72 -4.91 -1.59 11.91
CA GLY A 72 -6.07 -1.98 11.11
C GLY A 72 -7.39 -1.99 11.88
N GLU A 73 -7.37 -1.58 13.15
CA GLU A 73 -8.60 -1.30 13.88
C GLU A 73 -9.11 0.06 13.37
N LYS A 74 -10.32 0.09 12.79
CA LYS A 74 -10.97 1.28 12.24
C LYS A 74 -10.74 2.47 13.19
N HIS A 75 -9.85 3.37 12.81
CA HIS A 75 -9.63 4.60 13.58
C HIS A 75 -10.94 5.36 13.60
N VAL A 76 -11.56 5.41 14.79
CA VAL A 76 -12.77 6.20 15.00
C VAL A 76 -12.35 7.66 15.02
N PHE A 77 -13.02 8.47 14.22
CA PHE A 77 -12.83 9.91 14.21
C PHE A 77 -13.19 10.49 15.58
N VAL A 78 -12.22 11.15 16.23
CA VAL A 78 -12.37 11.70 17.59
C VAL A 78 -12.56 13.22 17.51
N PHE A 79 -13.65 13.71 18.10
CA PHE A 79 -13.90 15.14 18.31
C PHE A 79 -13.23 15.61 19.60
N LYS A 80 -13.01 16.93 19.71
CA LYS A 80 -12.54 17.54 20.97
C LYS A 80 -13.58 17.37 22.09
N GLU A 81 -13.07 17.15 23.28
CA GLU A 81 -13.85 17.14 24.54
C GLU A 81 -13.48 18.36 25.39
N ASP A 82 -14.15 18.51 26.54
CA ASP A 82 -13.81 19.56 27.49
C ASP A 82 -12.36 19.43 27.99
N GLY A 83 -11.66 20.57 28.05
CA GLY A 83 -10.22 20.61 28.34
C GLY A 83 -9.30 20.17 27.18
N GLN A 84 -9.84 19.99 25.97
CA GLN A 84 -9.08 19.71 24.76
C GLN A 84 -9.35 20.76 23.69
N GLU A 85 -8.36 21.02 22.83
CA GLU A 85 -8.51 21.96 21.73
C GLU A 85 -7.77 21.47 20.48
N TYR A 86 -8.21 21.92 19.31
CA TYR A 86 -7.47 21.66 18.08
C TYR A 86 -6.29 22.62 17.95
N ALA A 87 -5.20 22.14 17.37
CA ALA A 87 -4.03 22.97 17.11
C ALA A 87 -3.33 22.60 15.81
N GLN A 88 -2.66 23.58 15.23
CA GLN A 88 -1.72 23.40 14.14
C GLN A 88 -0.29 23.49 14.66
N VAL A 89 0.56 22.56 14.24
CA VAL A 89 1.99 22.61 14.57
C VAL A 89 2.67 23.71 13.76
N LEU A 90 3.30 24.68 14.42
CA LEU A 90 4.07 25.74 13.78
C LEU A 90 5.49 25.27 13.47
N ARG A 91 6.22 24.82 14.49
CA ARG A 91 7.59 24.34 14.38
C ARG A 91 7.92 23.30 15.45
N MET A 92 8.89 22.45 15.14
CA MET A 92 9.45 21.49 16.09
C MET A 92 10.57 22.16 16.90
N LEU A 93 10.56 22.01 18.23
CA LEU A 93 11.58 22.57 19.13
C LEU A 93 12.63 21.52 19.54
N GLY A 94 12.37 20.24 19.30
CA GLY A 94 13.22 19.13 19.74
C GLY A 94 12.85 18.63 21.14
N ASN A 95 13.54 17.59 21.64
CA ASN A 95 13.22 16.91 22.91
C ASN A 95 11.72 16.62 23.07
N CYS A 96 11.08 16.14 21.99
CA CYS A 96 9.65 15.87 21.89
C CYS A 96 8.72 17.05 22.26
N ARG A 97 9.17 18.28 21.99
CA ARG A 97 8.38 19.49 22.11
C ARG A 97 8.15 20.13 20.74
N CYS A 98 6.97 20.72 20.59
CA CYS A 98 6.60 21.52 19.44
C CYS A 98 5.92 22.81 19.90
N GLU A 99 6.02 23.85 19.08
CA GLU A 99 5.21 25.04 19.23
C GLU A 99 3.98 24.89 18.34
N THR A 100 2.81 25.18 18.89
CA THR A 100 1.53 24.96 18.22
C THR A 100 0.67 26.20 18.32
N MET A 101 -0.07 26.47 17.25
CA MET A 101 -1.11 27.48 17.20
C MET A 101 -2.45 26.80 17.49
N CYS A 102 -3.03 27.06 18.65
CA CYS A 102 -4.34 26.54 19.00
C CYS A 102 -5.45 27.36 18.31
N VAL A 103 -6.62 26.75 18.12
CA VAL A 103 -7.78 27.41 17.48
C VAL A 103 -8.33 28.56 18.33
N ASP A 104 -8.07 28.53 19.65
CA ASP A 104 -8.32 29.64 20.58
C ASP A 104 -7.52 30.92 20.25
N GLY A 105 -6.52 30.85 19.36
CA GLY A 105 -5.63 31.96 19.00
C GLY A 105 -4.33 32.01 19.80
N THR A 106 -4.17 31.14 20.80
CA THR A 106 -3.02 31.13 21.71
C THR A 106 -1.92 30.21 21.18
N LYS A 107 -0.67 30.67 21.29
CA LYS A 107 0.50 29.83 20.98
C LYS A 107 0.92 29.08 22.23
N ARG A 108 0.93 27.76 22.16
CA ARG A 108 1.26 26.89 23.29
C ARG A 108 2.48 26.04 23.01
N LEU A 109 3.22 25.73 24.06
CA LEU A 109 4.31 24.76 24.04
C LEU A 109 3.75 23.37 24.33
N CYS A 110 3.67 22.56 23.28
CA CYS A 110 3.13 21.22 23.38
C CYS A 110 4.21 20.17 23.63
N HIS A 111 3.89 19.24 24.51
CA HIS A 111 4.71 18.06 24.78
C HIS A 111 4.06 16.82 24.16
N ILE A 112 4.82 16.07 23.35
CA ILE A 112 4.29 14.90 22.65
C ILE A 112 4.17 13.74 23.63
N ARG A 113 2.96 13.21 23.83
CA ARG A 113 2.74 12.04 24.71
C ARG A 113 3.61 10.85 24.28
N GLY A 114 4.24 10.17 25.23
CA GLY A 114 5.14 9.04 24.96
C GLY A 114 4.51 7.90 24.16
N LYS A 115 3.17 7.71 24.25
CA LYS A 115 2.41 6.76 23.43
C LYS A 115 2.54 7.07 21.93
N MET A 116 2.53 8.35 21.56
CA MET A 116 2.63 8.80 20.17
C MET A 116 4.07 8.78 19.66
N GLN A 117 5.06 9.15 20.49
CA GLN A 117 6.46 9.28 20.05
C GLN A 117 7.01 8.03 19.33
N LYS A 118 6.51 6.84 19.67
CA LYS A 118 6.92 5.57 19.06
C LYS A 118 6.07 5.15 17.86
N LYS A 119 4.84 5.65 17.74
CA LYS A 119 3.84 5.22 16.74
C LYS A 119 3.66 6.23 15.62
N VAL A 120 3.66 7.53 15.92
CA VAL A 120 3.25 8.59 14.99
C VAL A 120 4.31 9.69 14.95
N TRP A 121 4.67 10.08 13.73
CA TRP A 121 5.60 11.17 13.47
C TRP A 121 4.83 12.46 13.25
N ILE A 122 5.24 13.53 13.94
CA ILE A 122 4.63 14.86 13.86
C ILE A 122 5.62 15.80 13.18
N ALA A 123 5.12 16.54 12.19
CA ALA A 123 5.85 17.55 11.44
C ALA A 123 5.15 18.93 11.56
N ALA A 124 5.82 19.97 11.09
CA ALA A 124 5.22 21.29 10.99
C ALA A 124 4.07 21.30 9.97
N GLY A 125 2.99 22.03 10.27
CA GLY A 125 1.79 22.12 9.46
C GLY A 125 0.74 21.02 9.71
N ASP A 126 1.07 20.00 10.51
CA ASP A 126 0.12 18.96 10.90
C ASP A 126 -0.97 19.51 11.84
N ILE A 127 -2.18 18.94 11.73
CA ILE A 127 -3.28 19.20 12.65
C ILE A 127 -3.29 18.14 13.74
N ILE A 128 -3.40 18.60 14.98
CA ILE A 128 -3.30 17.78 16.18
C ILE A 128 -4.42 18.14 17.16
N LEU A 129 -4.71 17.19 18.05
CA LEU A 129 -5.55 17.40 19.23
C LEU A 129 -4.64 17.61 20.44
N VAL A 130 -4.83 18.73 21.14
CA VAL A 130 -4.07 19.08 22.35
C VAL A 130 -4.96 18.98 23.58
N GLY A 131 -4.43 18.42 24.66
CA GLY A 131 -5.01 18.49 25.99
C GLY A 131 -4.43 19.67 26.75
N LEU A 132 -5.30 20.54 27.22
CA LEU A 132 -4.94 21.71 28.01
C LEU A 132 -4.63 21.29 29.46
N ARG A 133 -3.84 22.13 30.15
CA ARG A 133 -3.59 21.99 31.58
C ARG A 133 -4.33 23.11 32.31
N ASP A 134 -5.05 22.74 33.34
CA ASP A 134 -5.81 23.63 34.22
C ASP A 134 -4.93 24.66 34.94
N TYR A 135 -3.71 24.28 35.32
CA TYR A 135 -2.80 25.17 36.07
C TYR A 135 -1.82 25.98 35.20
N GLN A 136 -1.66 25.66 33.91
CA GLN A 136 -0.69 26.33 33.06
C GLN A 136 -1.14 26.35 31.59
N ASP A 137 -1.71 27.48 31.18
CA ASP A 137 -2.25 27.69 29.83
C ASP A 137 -1.14 27.69 28.75
N ASP A 138 0.06 28.20 29.06
CA ASP A 138 1.17 28.24 28.09
C ASP A 138 1.65 26.86 27.60
N LYS A 139 1.26 25.78 28.30
CA LYS A 139 1.71 24.43 28.01
C LYS A 139 0.56 23.47 27.83
N ALA A 140 0.70 22.58 26.86
CA ALA A 140 -0.29 21.54 26.59
C ALA A 140 0.40 20.21 26.29
N ASP A 141 -0.37 19.13 26.26
CA ASP A 141 0.09 17.81 25.85
C ASP A 141 -0.59 17.39 24.54
N VAL A 142 0.15 16.82 23.60
CA VAL A 142 -0.43 16.31 22.35
C VAL A 142 -1.08 14.96 22.60
N ILE A 143 -2.36 14.82 22.24
CA ILE A 143 -3.17 13.61 22.44
C ILE A 143 -3.18 12.74 21.18
N LEU A 144 -3.50 13.35 20.04
CA LEU A 144 -3.68 12.68 18.75
C LEU A 144 -3.17 13.57 17.60
N LYS A 145 -2.71 12.96 16.52
CA LYS A 145 -2.45 13.62 15.24
C LYS A 145 -3.54 13.19 14.26
N TYR A 146 -4.17 14.15 13.60
CA TYR A 146 -5.13 13.89 12.53
C TYR A 146 -4.43 13.61 11.21
N ARG A 147 -4.99 12.69 10.43
CA ARG A 147 -4.60 12.47 9.04
C ARG A 147 -5.08 13.64 8.15
N PRO A 148 -4.48 13.83 6.96
CA PRO A 148 -4.90 14.91 6.07
C PRO A 148 -6.38 14.85 5.63
N TYR A 149 -6.97 13.66 5.51
CA TYR A 149 -8.40 13.54 5.19
C TYR A 149 -9.29 13.90 6.39
N GLU A 150 -8.91 13.53 7.61
CA GLU A 150 -9.63 13.88 8.84
C GLU A 150 -9.59 15.39 9.08
N ALA A 151 -8.44 16.02 8.80
CA ALA A 151 -8.31 17.46 8.86
C ALA A 151 -9.23 18.20 7.87
N ARG A 152 -9.49 17.61 6.69
CA ARG A 152 -10.49 18.13 5.74
C ARG A 152 -11.91 17.96 6.26
N GLN A 153 -12.22 16.83 6.89
CA GLN A 153 -13.51 16.60 7.53
C GLN A 153 -13.76 17.59 8.68
N LEU A 154 -12.77 17.82 9.56
CA LEU A 154 -12.86 18.84 10.62
C LEU A 154 -13.18 20.23 10.07
N LYS A 155 -12.59 20.59 8.93
CA LYS A 155 -12.92 21.84 8.24
C LYS A 155 -14.35 21.84 7.67
N ALA A 156 -14.81 20.71 7.12
CA ALA A 156 -16.18 20.57 6.61
C ALA A 156 -17.23 20.64 7.73
N TYR A 157 -16.90 20.17 8.94
CA TYR A 157 -17.76 20.30 10.13
C TYR A 157 -17.76 21.70 10.75
N GLY A 158 -16.87 22.60 10.31
CA GLY A 158 -16.76 23.96 10.86
C GLY A 158 -16.02 24.05 12.20
N GLU A 159 -15.35 22.98 12.63
CA GLU A 159 -14.54 22.95 13.88
C GLU A 159 -13.20 23.69 13.73
N LEU A 160 -12.70 23.79 12.49
CA LEU A 160 -11.48 24.53 12.16
C LEU A 160 -11.81 25.77 11.33
N PRO A 161 -11.13 26.89 11.59
CA PRO A 161 -11.35 28.10 10.80
C PRO A 161 -10.90 27.86 9.36
N GLU A 162 -11.65 28.42 8.40
CA GLU A 162 -11.45 28.15 6.97
C GLU A 162 -10.06 28.54 6.46
N ASN A 163 -9.42 29.49 7.13
CA ASN A 163 -8.07 29.98 6.82
C ASN A 163 -6.94 29.01 7.24
N THR A 164 -7.26 27.90 7.92
CA THR A 164 -6.25 26.92 8.36
C THR A 164 -5.54 26.31 7.15
N ARG A 165 -4.21 26.49 7.08
CA ARG A 165 -3.39 25.96 5.98
C ARG A 165 -3.13 24.48 6.19
N LEU A 166 -3.88 23.60 5.53
CA LEU A 166 -3.65 22.17 5.59
C LEU A 166 -2.45 21.76 4.74
N ASN A 167 -1.58 20.91 5.28
CA ASN A 167 -0.52 20.29 4.47
C ASN A 167 -1.16 19.29 3.50
N LYS A 168 -1.07 19.57 2.19
CA LYS A 168 -1.35 18.57 1.16
C LYS A 168 -0.17 17.61 1.15
N GLY A 169 -0.13 16.69 2.11
CA GLY A 169 0.73 15.53 1.98
C GLY A 169 0.48 14.89 0.63
N ILE A 170 1.54 14.45 -0.04
CA ILE A 170 1.49 13.68 -1.28
C ILE A 170 0.43 12.60 -1.05
N VAL A 171 -0.71 12.77 -1.72
CA VAL A 171 -1.74 11.76 -1.75
C VAL A 171 -1.09 10.67 -2.59
N ASP A 172 -0.79 9.53 -1.99
CA ASP A 172 -0.57 8.33 -2.80
C ASP A 172 -1.87 8.16 -3.59
N GLU A 173 -1.83 8.51 -4.88
CA GLU A 173 -2.91 8.36 -5.87
C GLU A 173 -3.18 6.87 -6.15
N GLU A 174 -3.43 6.08 -5.11
CA GLU A 174 -3.79 4.66 -5.20
C GLU A 174 -5.07 4.32 -4.42
N ASP A 175 -5.92 5.30 -4.12
CA ASP A 175 -7.30 5.07 -3.67
C ASP A 175 -8.30 5.58 -4.73
N GLU A 176 -8.28 4.94 -5.91
CA GLU A 176 -9.46 4.87 -6.78
C GLU A 176 -10.55 4.09 -6.03
N GLY A 177 -11.42 4.78 -5.30
CA GLY A 177 -12.49 4.07 -4.60
C GLY A 177 -13.34 4.89 -3.62
N GLY A 178 -13.71 6.11 -3.98
CA GLY A 178 -14.58 6.95 -3.13
C GLY A 178 -15.64 7.66 -3.95
N LEU A 179 -16.54 6.89 -4.57
CA LEU A 179 -17.79 7.40 -5.15
C LEU A 179 -18.63 8.00 -4.02
N TYR A 180 -18.70 9.33 -3.97
CA TYR A 180 -19.60 10.05 -3.07
C TYR A 180 -21.02 9.84 -3.57
N ASP A 181 -21.76 8.94 -2.92
CA ASP A 181 -23.19 8.78 -3.15
C ASP A 181 -23.89 10.00 -2.53
N TYR A 182 -24.56 10.75 -3.40
CA TYR A 182 -25.49 11.81 -3.05
C TYR A 182 -26.66 11.20 -2.28
N VAL A 183 -26.81 11.51 -0.99
CA VAL A 183 -28.11 11.35 -0.32
C VAL A 183 -28.83 12.68 -0.40
N GLU A 184 -29.57 12.86 -1.49
CA GLU A 184 -30.57 13.92 -1.65
C GLU A 184 -31.75 13.60 -0.72
N PHE A 185 -31.92 14.37 0.35
CA PHE A 185 -33.15 14.35 1.14
C PHE A 185 -34.21 15.20 0.42
N LYS A 186 -35.28 14.55 -0.02
CA LYS A 186 -36.55 15.21 -0.34
C LYS A 186 -37.38 15.40 0.92
#